data_AF-A0A1Q4L4N6-F1
#
_entry.id   AF-A0A1Q4L4N6-F1
#
_cell.length_a   1.000
_cell.length_b   1.000
_cell.length_c   1.000
_cell.angle_alpha   90.00
_cell.angle_beta   90.00
_cell.angle_gamma   90.00
#
_symmetry.space_group_name_H-M   'P 1'
#
loop_
_entity.id
_entity.type
_entity.pdbx_description
1 polymer ?
#
loop_
_entity_poly.entity_id
_entity_poly.type
_entity_poly.pdbx_seq_one_letter_code
_entity_poly.pdbx_strand_id
1 'polypeptide(L)'
;MFKKKKIDPIEFLVYGKKDFDRLPIEICLYALEKIKQLQDFVAVKIDIGILGRKTNINTAEIKIDALNKKEWIVRFGEYDVFLYDNFIASTPVNFKWINEKQFEVKFSQKISDASNVYVKFYGDIGNLTKKDYFAG
;
A
#
# COMPACT_ATOMS: atom_id res chain seq x y z
N MET A 1 -15.37 -12.33 24.10
CA MET A 1 -15.23 -12.17 22.64
C MET A 1 -14.88 -10.71 22.37
N PHE A 2 -13.61 -10.38 22.15
CA PHE A 2 -13.21 -9.00 21.88
C PHE A 2 -13.76 -8.61 20.50
N LYS A 3 -14.70 -7.66 20.44
CA LYS A 3 -15.10 -7.06 19.17
C LYS A 3 -13.85 -6.37 18.60
N LYS A 4 -13.35 -6.82 17.44
CA LYS A 4 -12.29 -6.10 16.72
C LYS A 4 -12.78 -4.66 16.52
N LYS A 5 -12.04 -3.69 17.04
CA LYS A 5 -12.34 -2.26 16.86
C LYS A 5 -12.33 -1.99 15.35
N LYS A 6 -13.34 -1.26 14.86
CA LYS A 6 -13.35 -0.80 13.47
C LYS A 6 -12.12 0.10 13.27
N ILE A 7 -11.31 -0.22 12.27
CA ILE A 7 -10.11 0.54 11.94
C ILE A 7 -10.56 1.74 11.09
N ASP A 8 -10.18 2.95 11.49
CA ASP A 8 -10.42 4.18 10.73
C ASP A 8 -9.14 4.54 9.95
N PRO A 9 -9.12 4.44 8.60
CA PRO A 9 -7.94 4.78 7.80
C PRO A 9 -7.43 6.21 8.02
N ILE A 10 -8.32 7.17 8.31
CA ILE A 10 -7.91 8.57 8.47
C ILE A 10 -7.02 8.75 9.71
N GLU A 11 -7.31 8.03 10.80
CA GLU A 11 -6.49 8.04 12.02
C GLU A 11 -5.02 7.70 11.73
N PHE A 12 -4.78 6.76 10.80
CA PHE A 12 -3.43 6.32 10.43
C PHE A 12 -2.82 7.17 9.31
N LEU A 13 -3.57 7.44 8.24
CA LEU A 13 -3.05 8.05 7.02
C LEU A 13 -2.86 9.57 7.14
N VAL A 14 -3.66 10.23 8.00
CA VAL A 14 -3.63 11.69 8.18
C VAL A 14 -3.01 12.09 9.51
N TYR A 15 -3.38 11.41 10.60
CA TYR A 15 -3.02 11.78 11.96
C TYR A 15 -1.96 10.87 12.60
N GLY A 16 -1.58 9.78 11.94
CA GLY A 16 -0.59 8.82 12.43
C GLY A 16 0.76 9.50 12.68
N LYS A 17 1.28 9.37 13.91
CA LYS A 17 2.51 10.05 14.35
C LYS A 17 3.81 9.30 14.05
N LYS A 18 3.77 8.14 13.39
CA LYS A 18 4.97 7.31 13.20
C LYS A 18 5.09 6.80 11.78
N ASP A 19 6.21 7.16 11.15
CA ASP A 19 6.72 6.41 10.02
C ASP A 19 7.13 5.00 10.50
N PHE A 20 6.78 3.97 9.74
CA PHE A 20 7.28 2.58 9.86
C PHE A 20 6.71 1.65 10.94
N ASP A 21 5.63 1.98 11.67
CA ASP A 21 4.91 0.95 12.42
C ASP A 21 4.10 0.06 11.45
N ARG A 22 4.09 -1.26 11.66
CA ARG A 22 3.28 -2.20 10.86
C ARG A 22 1.82 -1.71 10.85
N LEU A 23 1.34 -1.31 9.68
CA LEU A 23 -0.06 -0.96 9.49
C LEU A 23 -0.87 -2.21 9.15
N PRO A 24 -2.17 -2.23 9.49
CA PRO A 24 -3.09 -3.22 8.95
C PRO A 24 -3.07 -3.16 7.41
N ILE A 25 -3.08 -4.32 6.76
CA ILE A 25 -3.03 -4.43 5.29
C ILE A 25 -4.14 -3.61 4.64
N GLU A 26 -5.32 -3.63 5.25
CA GLU A 26 -6.50 -2.91 4.80
C GLU A 26 -6.28 -1.39 4.73
N ILE A 27 -5.43 -0.82 5.58
CA ILE A 27 -5.12 0.62 5.55
C ILE A 27 -4.28 0.96 4.31
N CYS A 28 -3.27 0.14 4.00
CA CYS A 28 -2.45 0.33 2.82
C CYS A 28 -3.23 0.03 1.53
N LEU A 29 -4.11 -0.97 1.54
CA LEU A 29 -5.02 -1.23 0.42
C LEU A 29 -6.00 -0.07 0.21
N TYR A 30 -6.54 0.52 1.27
CA TYR A 30 -7.37 1.72 1.18
C TYR A 30 -6.62 2.90 0.55
N ALA A 31 -5.36 3.13 0.96
CA ALA A 31 -4.53 4.17 0.34
C ALA A 31 -4.28 3.91 -1.16
N LEU A 32 -4.08 2.64 -1.55
CA LEU A 32 -3.92 2.27 -2.96
C LEU A 32 -5.22 2.45 -3.76
N GLU A 33 -6.39 2.15 -3.19
CA GLU A 33 -7.68 2.46 -3.82
C GLU A 33 -7.86 3.97 -4.01
N LYS A 34 -7.37 4.81 -3.09
CA LYS A 34 -7.40 6.26 -3.27
C LYS A 34 -6.51 6.77 -4.39
N ILE A 35 -5.31 6.20 -4.54
CA ILE A 35 -4.47 6.43 -5.71
C ILE A 35 -5.25 6.09 -6.99
N LYS A 36 -5.92 4.93 -7.03
CA LYS A 36 -6.68 4.50 -8.21
C LYS A 36 -7.84 5.43 -8.56
N GLN A 37 -8.52 5.96 -7.56
CA GLN A 37 -9.69 6.84 -7.75
C GLN A 37 -9.31 8.26 -8.17
N LEU A 38 -8.15 8.75 -7.74
CA LEU A 38 -7.80 10.17 -7.84
C LEU A 38 -6.63 10.47 -8.78
N GLN A 39 -5.96 9.44 -9.30
CA GLN A 39 -4.83 9.59 -10.22
C GLN A 39 -4.96 8.65 -11.40
N ASP A 40 -4.74 9.15 -12.62
CA ASP A 40 -4.73 8.32 -13.83
C ASP A 40 -3.46 7.45 -13.92
N PHE A 41 -2.34 7.96 -13.41
CA PHE A 41 -1.06 7.28 -13.42
C PHE A 41 -0.40 7.32 -12.04
N VAL A 42 0.35 6.27 -11.73
CA VAL A 42 1.15 6.19 -10.50
C VAL A 42 2.54 5.67 -10.82
N ALA A 43 3.55 6.29 -10.21
CA ALA A 43 4.90 5.75 -10.22
C ALA A 43 4.99 4.55 -9.28
N VAL A 44 5.54 3.45 -9.80
CA VAL A 44 5.76 2.21 -9.06
C VAL A 44 7.24 1.86 -9.09
N LYS A 45 7.80 1.54 -7.92
CA LYS A 45 9.17 1.02 -7.79
C LYS A 45 9.12 -0.39 -7.22
N ILE A 46 9.78 -1.31 -7.91
CA ILE A 46 9.93 -2.72 -7.52
C ILE A 46 11.41 -2.96 -7.25
N ASP A 47 11.76 -3.17 -5.98
CA ASP A 47 13.12 -3.49 -5.54
C ASP A 47 13.22 -4.98 -5.24
N ILE A 48 14.17 -5.69 -5.87
CA ILE A 48 14.52 -7.09 -5.63
C ILE A 48 16.00 -7.15 -5.24
N GLY A 49 16.29 -7.21 -3.93
CA GLY A 49 17.66 -7.07 -3.45
C GLY A 49 18.27 -5.71 -3.82
N ILE A 50 19.39 -5.71 -4.56
CA ILE A 50 20.05 -4.48 -5.06
C ILE A 50 19.50 -3.97 -6.39
N LEU A 51 18.68 -4.79 -7.07
CA LEU A 51 18.10 -4.45 -8.37
C LEU A 51 16.77 -3.73 -8.16
N GLY A 52 16.57 -2.60 -8.83
CA GLY A 52 15.33 -1.83 -8.74
C GLY A 52 14.83 -1.43 -10.11
N ARG A 53 13.55 -1.71 -10.39
CA ARG A 53 12.85 -1.20 -11.58
C ARG A 53 11.87 -0.12 -11.15
N LYS A 54 11.87 1.01 -11.85
CA LYS A 54 10.83 2.04 -11.73
C LYS A 54 10.02 2.07 -13.01
N THR A 55 8.71 2.14 -12.87
CA THR A 55 7.76 2.27 -13.99
C THR A 55 6.64 3.22 -13.61
N ASN A 56 5.96 3.78 -14.60
CA ASN A 56 4.67 4.44 -14.41
C ASN A 56 3.59 3.52 -14.97
N ILE A 57 2.55 3.27 -14.19
CA ILE A 57 1.42 2.44 -14.63
C ILE A 57 0.15 3.28 -14.68
N ASN A 58 -0.74 2.94 -15.62
CA ASN A 58 -2.10 3.44 -15.58
C ASN A 58 -2.80 2.79 -14.38
N THR A 59 -3.42 3.57 -13.50
CA THR A 59 -4.04 3.06 -12.28
C THR A 59 -5.26 2.18 -12.56
N ALA A 60 -5.90 2.30 -13.73
CA ALA A 60 -6.96 1.40 -14.18
C ALA A 60 -6.49 -0.05 -14.37
N GLU A 61 -5.18 -0.28 -14.54
CA GLU A 61 -4.59 -1.62 -14.61
C GLU A 61 -4.45 -2.27 -13.23
N ILE A 62 -4.56 -1.50 -12.14
CA ILE A 62 -4.40 -2.02 -10.78
C ILE A 62 -5.67 -2.75 -10.35
N LYS A 63 -5.56 -4.05 -10.10
CA LYS A 63 -6.63 -4.88 -9.54
C LYS A 63 -6.28 -5.29 -8.12
N ILE A 64 -7.24 -5.17 -7.20
CA ILE A 64 -7.10 -5.59 -5.81
C ILE A 64 -8.23 -6.57 -5.53
N ASP A 65 -7.89 -7.83 -5.31
CA ASP A 65 -8.88 -8.86 -5.00
C ASP A 65 -8.62 -9.41 -3.59
N ALA A 66 -9.69 -9.48 -2.79
CA ALA A 66 -9.66 -10.24 -1.54
C ALA A 66 -9.90 -11.72 -1.87
N LEU A 67 -8.91 -12.57 -1.59
CA LEU A 67 -9.01 -14.02 -1.75
C LEU A 67 -9.80 -14.63 -0.58
N ASN A 68 -9.61 -14.07 0.63
CA ASN A 68 -10.42 -14.33 1.81
C ASN A 68 -10.26 -13.18 2.83
N LYS A 69 -10.72 -13.36 4.06
CA LYS A 69 -10.67 -12.32 5.12
C LYS A 69 -9.26 -11.92 5.56
N LYS A 70 -8.22 -12.64 5.13
CA LYS A 70 -6.83 -12.48 5.57
C LYS A 70 -5.84 -12.49 4.41
N GLU A 71 -6.32 -12.56 3.17
CA GLU A 71 -5.46 -12.74 2.01
C GLU A 71 -5.98 -11.91 0.85
N TRP A 72 -5.06 -11.21 0.20
CA TRP A 72 -5.32 -10.34 -0.92
C TRP A 72 -4.26 -10.53 -2.00
N ILE A 73 -4.63 -10.18 -3.22
CA ILE A 73 -3.70 -10.07 -4.33
C ILE A 73 -3.86 -8.70 -4.99
N VAL A 74 -2.72 -8.02 -5.18
CA VAL A 74 -2.63 -6.77 -5.94
C VAL A 74 -1.94 -7.08 -7.26
N ARG A 75 -2.64 -6.90 -8.37
CA ARG A 75 -2.12 -7.11 -9.73
C ARG A 75 -1.98 -5.78 -10.47
N PHE A 76 -0.91 -5.61 -11.22
CA PHE A 76 -0.68 -4.42 -12.06
C PHE A 76 0.37 -4.73 -13.14
N GLY A 77 0.12 -4.34 -14.39
CA GLY A 77 0.98 -4.71 -15.50
C GLY A 77 1.20 -6.24 -15.57
N GLU A 78 2.46 -6.67 -15.51
CA GLU A 78 2.88 -8.07 -15.48
C GLU A 78 3.10 -8.66 -14.08
N TYR A 79 2.75 -7.91 -13.02
CA TYR A 79 3.12 -8.22 -11.63
C TYR A 79 1.94 -8.61 -10.77
N ASP A 80 2.16 -9.63 -9.95
CA ASP A 80 1.24 -10.11 -8.91
C ASP A 80 1.92 -10.02 -7.53
N VAL A 81 1.24 -9.36 -6.58
CA VAL A 81 1.73 -9.20 -5.20
C VAL A 81 0.73 -9.80 -4.23
N PHE A 82 1.14 -10.87 -3.54
CA PHE A 82 0.31 -11.53 -2.55
C PHE A 82 0.51 -10.94 -1.15
N LEU A 83 -0.59 -10.61 -0.48
CA LEU A 83 -0.61 -10.00 0.85
C LEU A 83 -1.34 -10.93 1.82
N TYR A 84 -0.71 -11.24 2.96
CA TYR A 84 -1.24 -12.17 3.97
C TYR A 84 -1.31 -11.49 5.34
N ASP A 85 -2.41 -11.62 6.06
CA ASP A 85 -2.56 -11.26 7.48
C ASP A 85 -3.01 -12.48 8.30
N ASN A 86 -2.15 -13.50 8.37
CA ASN A 86 -2.43 -14.70 9.14
C ASN A 86 -1.28 -15.04 10.11
N PHE A 87 -1.51 -16.02 10.99
CA PHE A 87 -0.58 -16.37 12.07
C PHE A 87 0.73 -17.00 11.55
N ILE A 88 0.68 -17.61 10.35
CA ILE A 88 1.80 -18.34 9.73
C ILE A 88 2.65 -17.38 8.88
N ALA A 89 1.99 -16.47 8.16
CA ALA A 89 2.61 -15.48 7.30
C ALA A 89 1.86 -14.14 7.41
N SER A 90 2.62 -13.08 7.72
CA SER A 90 2.13 -11.71 7.72
C SER A 90 3.00 -10.87 6.80
N THR A 91 2.38 -10.30 5.77
CA THR A 91 3.02 -9.41 4.81
C THR A 91 3.25 -8.04 5.45
N PRO A 92 4.51 -7.60 5.65
CA PRO A 92 4.76 -6.27 6.16
C PRO A 92 4.34 -5.22 5.13
N VAL A 93 3.38 -4.39 5.50
CA VAL A 93 2.95 -3.23 4.73
C VAL A 93 3.27 -1.95 5.48
N ASN A 94 3.54 -0.88 4.73
CA ASN A 94 3.83 0.42 5.30
C ASN A 94 3.20 1.54 4.46
N PHE A 95 2.91 2.63 5.14
CA PHE A 95 2.55 3.91 4.54
C PHE A 95 3.46 4.98 5.16
N LYS A 96 3.92 5.94 4.35
CA LYS A 96 4.63 7.11 4.87
C LYS A 96 4.39 8.33 3.99
N TRP A 97 4.38 9.51 4.59
CA TRP A 97 4.49 10.76 3.86
C TRP A 97 5.96 11.00 3.52
N ILE A 98 6.24 11.27 2.25
CA ILE A 98 7.57 11.64 1.77
C ILE A 98 7.77 13.14 1.95
N ASN A 99 6.71 13.91 1.76
CA ASN A 99 6.62 15.34 2.00
C ASN A 99 5.15 15.73 2.25
N GLU A 100 4.82 17.02 2.19
CA GLU A 100 3.46 17.51 2.44
C GLU A 100 2.41 16.99 1.44
N LYS A 101 2.84 16.61 0.24
CA LYS A 101 1.95 16.26 -0.89
C LYS A 101 2.08 14.82 -1.36
N GLN A 102 3.23 14.19 -1.16
CA GLN A 102 3.54 12.87 -1.70
C GLN A 102 3.69 11.83 -0.60
N PHE A 103 3.22 10.63 -0.88
CA PHE A 103 3.28 9.49 0.04
C PHE A 103 3.69 8.20 -0.67
N GLU A 104 4.18 7.23 0.10
CA GLU A 104 4.54 5.89 -0.36
C GLU A 104 3.64 4.86 0.30
N VAL A 105 3.04 3.98 -0.50
CA VAL A 105 2.44 2.72 -0.04
C VAL A 105 3.40 1.59 -0.41
N LYS A 106 3.91 0.87 0.58
CA LYS A 106 4.92 -0.17 0.40
C LYS A 106 4.38 -1.53 0.82
N PHE A 107 4.47 -2.50 -0.09
CA PHE A 107 4.27 -3.92 0.19
C PHE A 107 5.61 -4.65 0.17
N SER A 108 5.83 -5.52 1.15
CA SER A 108 7.10 -6.27 1.28
C SER A 108 6.84 -7.76 1.21
N GLN A 109 7.45 -8.46 0.26
CA GLN A 109 7.32 -9.91 0.16
C GLN A 109 8.68 -10.57 0.32
N LYS A 110 8.78 -11.51 1.26
CA LYS A 110 9.99 -12.33 1.41
C LYS A 110 9.99 -13.40 0.32
N ILE A 111 11.05 -13.47 -0.48
CA ILE A 111 11.25 -14.57 -1.46
C ILE A 111 12.14 -15.65 -0.87
N SER A 112 13.16 -15.26 -0.11
CA SER A 112 14.09 -16.17 0.55
C SER A 112 14.63 -15.53 1.83
N ASP A 113 15.44 -16.27 2.59
CA ASP A 113 16.07 -15.74 3.80
C ASP A 113 16.99 -14.53 3.55
N ALA A 114 17.53 -14.42 2.34
CA ALA A 114 18.45 -13.35 1.95
C ALA A 114 17.83 -12.29 1.03
N SER A 115 16.56 -12.41 0.63
CA SER A 115 15.97 -11.54 -0.39
C SER A 115 14.51 -11.19 -0.13
N ASN A 116 14.24 -9.89 -0.18
CA ASN A 116 12.91 -9.31 -0.12
C ASN A 116 12.62 -8.58 -1.43
N VAL A 117 11.35 -8.64 -1.85
CA VAL A 117 10.78 -7.74 -2.84
C VAL A 117 10.07 -6.61 -2.12
N TYR A 118 10.31 -5.39 -2.56
CA TYR A 118 9.54 -4.24 -2.13
C TYR A 118 8.83 -3.62 -3.33
N VAL A 119 7.50 -3.59 -3.28
CA VAL A 119 6.68 -2.88 -4.25
C VAL A 119 6.19 -1.59 -3.60
N LYS A 120 6.49 -0.46 -4.22
CA LYS A 120 6.22 0.88 -3.69
C LYS A 120 5.40 1.67 -4.70
N PHE A 121 4.20 2.09 -4.30
CA PHE A 121 3.35 3.00 -5.06
C PHE A 121 3.51 4.41 -4.50
N TYR A 122 3.73 5.38 -5.38
CA TYR A 122 3.95 6.78 -5.01
C TYR A 122 2.73 7.63 -5.35
N GLY A 123 1.92 7.93 -4.33
CA GLY A 123 0.75 8.80 -4.45
C GLY A 123 1.11 10.27 -4.30
N ASP A 124 0.31 11.13 -4.93
CA ASP A 124 0.41 12.59 -4.86
C ASP A 124 -1.00 13.17 -4.67
N ILE A 125 -1.19 13.94 -3.60
CA ILE A 125 -2.50 14.54 -3.29
C ILE A 125 -2.77 15.83 -4.07
N GLY A 126 -1.80 16.33 -4.82
CA GLY A 126 -1.90 17.56 -5.59
C GLY A 126 -2.35 18.74 -4.72
N ASN A 127 -3.44 19.40 -5.11
CA ASN A 127 -3.97 20.56 -4.40
C ASN A 127 -4.87 20.21 -3.20
N LEU A 128 -5.19 18.93 -2.99
CA LEU A 128 -6.05 18.51 -1.89
C LEU A 128 -5.32 18.60 -0.55
N THR A 129 -6.10 18.69 0.53
CA THR A 129 -5.59 18.41 1.87
C THR A 129 -5.50 16.90 2.07
N LYS A 130 -4.66 16.46 3.03
CA LYS A 130 -4.56 15.03 3.39
C LYS A 130 -5.92 14.45 3.77
N LYS A 131 -6.74 15.21 4.50
CA LYS A 131 -8.06 14.79 4.93
C LYS A 131 -8.99 14.63 3.73
N ASP A 132 -9.05 15.60 2.83
CA ASP A 132 -9.96 15.56 1.68
C ASP A 132 -9.60 14.41 0.73
N TYR A 133 -8.31 14.17 0.52
CA TYR A 133 -7.84 13.06 -0.31
C TYR A 133 -8.28 11.69 0.24
N PHE A 134 -8.25 11.50 1.57
CA PHE A 134 -8.60 10.22 2.22
C PHE A 134 -10.03 10.18 2.83
N ALA A 135 -10.86 11.20 2.63
CA ALA A 135 -12.23 11.24 3.17
C ALA A 135 -13.33 10.94 2.13
N GLY A 136 -13.01 11.05 0.83
CA GLY A 136 -13.90 10.60 -0.24
C GLY A 136 -14.05 9.08 -0.26
#